data_AF-A0A3D0NQE8-F1
#
_entry.id   AF-A0A3D0NQE8-F1
#
_cell.length_a   1.000
_cell.length_b   1.000
_cell.length_c   1.000
_cell.angle_alpha   90.00
_cell.angle_beta   90.00
_cell.angle_gamma   90.00
#
_symmetry.space_group_name_H-M   'P 1'
#
loop_
_entity.id
_entity.type
_entity.pdbx_description
1 polymer ?
#
loop_
_entity_poly.entity_id
_entity_poly.type
_entity_poly.pdbx_seq_one_letter_code
_entity_poly.pdbx_strand_id
1 'polypeptide(L)'
;MYDGMCEISTLTGDYPERLEKLGIKCKHFTPIRPFVSTQYNYRDHRKILVIDGKVAFNGGVNLADEYINHIERFGHWKDTALMLKGDAVQSFTLMFLQMWNLTEENLVWDEYLTDVTPAESDGYVLPYADCPLDGYKVGRSVYLDILNRATRYVHIMTPYLILDDELETALKFAAERGVDVRLILPGIPDKKMAFALAKSHYSALIKAGIKIYEYTPGFVHAKVFVCDDEKAVVGT
;
A
#
# COMPACT_ATOMS: atom_id res chain seq x y z
N MET A 1 9.59 -12.82 -3.30
CA MET A 1 9.34 -12.92 -1.84
C MET A 1 7.85 -12.71 -1.62
N TYR A 2 7.25 -13.36 -0.65
CA TYR A 2 5.83 -13.18 -0.31
C TYR A 2 5.61 -13.24 1.21
N ASP A 3 4.48 -12.69 1.67
CA ASP A 3 4.08 -12.73 3.07
C ASP A 3 3.61 -14.14 3.45
N GLY A 4 4.44 -14.88 4.20
CA GLY A 4 4.14 -16.26 4.58
C GLY A 4 2.91 -16.40 5.47
N MET A 5 2.52 -15.37 6.23
CA MET A 5 1.36 -15.42 7.11
C MET A 5 0.05 -15.17 6.34
N CYS A 6 0.05 -14.23 5.39
CA CYS A 6 -1.12 -13.99 4.54
C CYS A 6 -1.43 -15.19 3.64
N GLU A 7 -0.38 -15.86 3.16
CA GLU A 7 -0.52 -16.90 2.14
C GLU A 7 -0.65 -18.33 2.70
N ILE A 8 -0.68 -18.52 4.02
CA ILE A 8 -0.71 -19.86 4.63
C ILE A 8 -1.96 -20.68 4.27
N SER A 9 -3.07 -20.00 3.97
CA SER A 9 -4.34 -20.62 3.61
C SER A 9 -4.60 -20.68 2.11
N THR A 10 -3.74 -20.05 1.30
CA THR A 10 -3.91 -19.88 -0.16
C THR A 10 -2.80 -20.56 -0.95
N LEU A 11 -1.60 -20.68 -0.40
CA LEU A 11 -0.46 -21.37 -1.01
C LEU A 11 -0.16 -22.69 -0.29
N THR A 12 0.25 -23.70 -1.06
CA THR A 12 0.73 -24.96 -0.51
C THR A 12 2.09 -24.77 0.15
N GLY A 13 2.39 -25.57 1.17
CA GLY A 13 3.66 -25.46 1.90
C GLY A 13 4.91 -25.71 1.03
N ASP A 14 4.76 -26.42 -0.10
CA ASP A 14 5.82 -26.71 -1.06
C ASP A 14 6.01 -25.63 -2.15
N TYR A 15 5.34 -24.48 -2.02
CA TYR A 15 5.36 -23.43 -3.02
C TYR A 15 6.77 -22.87 -3.32
N PRO A 16 7.64 -22.59 -2.32
CA PRO A 16 9.02 -22.19 -2.59
C PRO A 16 9.79 -23.24 -3.38
N GLU A 17 9.70 -24.52 -2.99
CA GLU A 17 10.42 -25.61 -3.66
C GLU A 17 9.94 -25.80 -5.11
N ARG A 18 8.64 -25.56 -5.36
CA ARG A 18 8.08 -25.56 -6.73
C ARG A 18 8.68 -24.44 -7.58
N LEU A 19 8.83 -23.24 -7.04
CA LEU A 19 9.46 -22.12 -7.76
C LEU A 19 10.96 -22.34 -7.96
N GLU A 20 11.66 -22.89 -6.97
CA GLU A 20 13.08 -23.22 -7.09
C GLU A 20 13.35 -24.25 -8.19
N LYS A 21 12.50 -25.26 -8.33
CA LYS A 21 12.57 -26.25 -9.44
C LYS A 21 12.40 -25.60 -10.82
N LEU A 22 11.80 -24.42 -10.90
CA LEU A 22 11.66 -23.62 -12.12
C LEU A 22 12.81 -22.60 -12.30
N GLY A 23 13.81 -22.61 -11.41
CA GLY A 23 14.92 -21.65 -11.41
C GLY A 23 14.58 -20.28 -10.82
N ILE A 24 13.42 -20.15 -10.16
CA ILE A 24 12.96 -18.90 -9.55
C ILE A 24 13.32 -18.91 -8.06
N LYS A 25 14.21 -18.00 -7.64
CA LYS A 25 14.51 -17.81 -6.21
C LYS A 25 13.26 -17.29 -5.49
N CYS A 26 12.81 -18.00 -4.46
CA CYS A 26 11.64 -17.62 -3.67
C CYS A 26 11.97 -17.61 -2.17
N LYS A 27 11.31 -16.72 -1.42
CA LYS A 27 11.47 -16.60 0.03
C LYS A 27 10.15 -16.25 0.70
N HIS A 28 9.96 -16.80 1.89
CA HIS A 28 8.96 -16.36 2.85
C HIS A 28 9.48 -15.18 3.65
N PHE A 29 8.70 -14.11 3.71
CA PHE A 29 8.90 -13.08 4.74
C PHE A 29 8.50 -13.66 6.10
N THR A 30 9.47 -13.80 7.00
CA THR A 30 9.34 -14.29 8.39
C THR A 30 8.64 -15.66 8.53
N PRO A 31 9.36 -16.80 8.39
CA PRO A 31 8.77 -18.12 8.60
C PRO A 31 8.23 -18.25 10.03
N ILE A 32 7.02 -18.81 10.17
CA ILE A 32 6.36 -19.01 11.47
C ILE A 32 7.23 -19.95 12.32
N ARG A 33 7.76 -19.46 13.44
CA ARG A 33 8.46 -20.29 14.43
C ARG A 33 7.48 -20.67 15.56
N PRO A 34 7.66 -21.82 16.23
CA PRO A 34 6.70 -22.32 17.23
C PRO A 34 6.62 -21.52 18.54
N PHE A 35 7.30 -20.38 18.66
CA PHE A 35 7.23 -19.49 19.82
C PHE A 35 6.38 -18.27 19.50
N VAL A 36 5.31 -18.02 20.27
CA VAL A 36 4.43 -16.85 20.15
C VAL A 36 5.23 -15.57 20.44
N SER A 37 5.58 -14.83 19.39
CA SER A 37 6.26 -13.53 19.47
C SER A 37 5.36 -12.46 18.88
N THR A 38 5.30 -11.27 19.49
CA THR A 38 4.58 -10.11 18.94
C THR A 38 5.14 -9.65 17.60
N GLN A 39 6.35 -10.10 17.24
CA GLN A 39 6.98 -9.85 15.94
C GLN A 39 6.22 -10.48 14.76
N TYR A 40 5.34 -11.47 14.98
CA TYR A 40 4.48 -12.00 13.92
C TYR A 40 3.43 -11.01 13.40
N ASN A 41 3.16 -9.93 14.13
CA ASN A 41 2.30 -8.86 13.62
C ASN A 41 3.01 -8.00 12.57
N TYR A 42 4.35 -8.05 12.49
CA TYR A 42 5.07 -7.39 11.42
C TYR A 42 4.94 -8.22 10.15
N ARG A 43 4.15 -7.68 9.23
CA ARG A 43 3.85 -8.27 7.93
C ARG A 43 4.43 -7.40 6.85
N ASP A 44 4.97 -8.02 5.80
CA ASP A 44 5.35 -7.28 4.62
C ASP A 44 4.14 -7.14 3.70
N HIS A 45 3.44 -6.01 3.83
CA HIS A 45 2.30 -5.71 2.98
C HIS A 45 2.70 -5.04 1.66
N ARG A 46 3.99 -4.78 1.42
CA ARG A 46 4.44 -4.08 0.20
C ARG A 46 4.24 -4.93 -1.05
N LYS A 47 3.71 -4.31 -2.10
CA LYS A 47 3.67 -4.88 -3.45
C LYS A 47 4.66 -4.12 -4.32
N ILE A 48 5.81 -4.71 -4.52
CA ILE A 48 6.90 -4.13 -5.31
C ILE A 48 7.27 -5.15 -6.38
N LEU A 49 7.21 -4.73 -7.64
CA LEU A 49 7.80 -5.46 -8.76
C LEU A 49 8.83 -4.56 -9.40
N VAL A 50 10.07 -5.01 -9.46
CA VAL A 50 11.15 -4.32 -10.19
C VAL A 50 11.64 -5.24 -11.30
N ILE A 51 11.78 -4.70 -12.50
CA ILE A 51 12.27 -5.40 -13.69
C ILE A 51 13.58 -4.75 -14.11
N ASP A 52 14.65 -5.55 -14.13
CA ASP A 52 16.01 -5.19 -14.56
C ASP A 52 16.62 -3.94 -13.88
N GLY A 53 16.10 -3.55 -12.71
CA GLY A 53 16.48 -2.29 -12.05
C GLY A 53 16.01 -1.02 -12.79
N LYS A 54 15.18 -1.14 -13.83
CA LYS A 54 14.82 -0.05 -14.76
C LYS A 54 13.34 0.34 -14.75
N VAL A 55 12.47 -0.58 -14.36
CA VAL A 55 11.02 -0.36 -14.29
C VAL A 55 10.53 -0.87 -12.95
N ALA A 56 9.73 -0.06 -12.25
CA ALA A 56 9.09 -0.46 -11.01
C ALA A 56 7.56 -0.38 -11.13
N PHE A 57 6.87 -1.31 -10.49
CA PHE A 57 5.44 -1.23 -10.25
C PHE A 57 5.17 -1.23 -8.75
N ASN A 58 4.25 -0.36 -8.32
CA ASN A 58 3.79 -0.28 -6.95
C ASN A 58 2.32 0.16 -6.88
N GLY A 59 1.61 -0.28 -5.85
CA GLY A 59 0.21 0.06 -5.60
C GLY A 59 -0.46 -0.97 -4.71
N GLY A 60 -1.80 -1.00 -4.72
CA GLY A 60 -2.57 -1.91 -3.89
C GLY A 60 -2.72 -3.33 -4.45
N VAL A 61 -2.37 -3.54 -5.73
CA VAL A 61 -2.64 -4.76 -6.50
C VAL A 61 -1.82 -5.95 -5.99
N ASN A 62 -2.49 -7.04 -5.62
CA ASN A 62 -1.86 -8.33 -5.36
C ASN A 62 -1.84 -9.21 -6.64
N LEU A 63 -1.07 -10.28 -6.62
CA LEU A 63 -1.14 -11.34 -7.62
C LEU A 63 -2.17 -12.39 -7.19
N ALA A 64 -3.44 -12.18 -7.56
CA ALA A 64 -4.52 -13.12 -7.25
C ALA A 64 -5.67 -13.04 -8.28
N ASP A 65 -6.47 -14.10 -8.35
CA ASP A 65 -7.50 -14.30 -9.38
C ASP A 65 -8.63 -13.25 -9.34
N GLU A 66 -8.95 -12.73 -8.15
CA GLU A 66 -9.94 -11.66 -8.00
C GLU A 66 -9.53 -10.34 -8.65
N TYR A 67 -8.23 -10.05 -8.77
CA TYR A 67 -7.72 -8.81 -9.40
C TYR A 67 -7.82 -8.83 -10.92
N ILE A 68 -7.80 -10.02 -11.51
CA ILE A 68 -7.92 -10.22 -12.96
C ILE A 68 -9.33 -10.64 -13.37
N ASN A 69 -10.30 -10.59 -12.45
CA ASN A 69 -11.69 -11.00 -12.65
C ASN A 69 -11.83 -12.46 -13.11
N HIS A 70 -10.89 -13.33 -12.76
CA HIS A 70 -11.00 -14.77 -13.03
C HIS A 70 -12.01 -15.43 -12.09
N ILE A 71 -12.06 -14.94 -10.84
CA ILE A 71 -13.09 -15.29 -9.86
C ILE A 71 -13.81 -14.02 -9.40
N GLU A 72 -15.09 -14.16 -9.06
CA GLU A 72 -15.86 -13.09 -8.43
C GLU A 72 -15.92 -13.30 -6.91
N ARG A 73 -15.26 -12.42 -6.17
CA ARG A 73 -15.21 -12.44 -4.70
C ARG A 73 -15.45 -11.03 -4.19
N PHE A 74 -16.54 -10.79 -3.46
CA PHE A 74 -16.93 -9.42 -3.02
C PHE A 74 -17.21 -8.44 -4.18
N GLY A 75 -17.67 -8.95 -5.32
CA GLY A 75 -17.94 -8.15 -6.53
C GLY A 75 -16.65 -7.77 -7.26
N HIS A 76 -16.70 -6.67 -8.02
CA HIS A 76 -15.55 -6.18 -8.79
C HIS A 76 -14.50 -5.52 -7.88
N TRP A 77 -13.24 -5.95 -8.00
CA TRP A 77 -12.13 -5.36 -7.27
C TRP A 77 -11.63 -4.10 -7.97
N LYS A 78 -11.72 -2.97 -7.28
CA LYS A 78 -11.17 -1.70 -7.76
C LYS A 78 -9.87 -1.40 -7.04
N ASP A 79 -8.76 -1.46 -7.77
CA ASP A 79 -7.43 -1.10 -7.27
C ASP A 79 -6.71 -0.16 -8.24
N THR A 80 -5.51 0.28 -7.86
CA THR A 80 -4.64 1.18 -8.63
C THR A 80 -3.18 0.82 -8.36
N ALA A 81 -2.40 0.79 -9.42
CA ALA A 81 -0.95 0.68 -9.39
C ALA A 81 -0.33 1.66 -10.40
N LEU A 82 0.90 2.06 -10.12
CA LEU A 82 1.73 2.88 -10.99
C LEU A 82 2.83 2.03 -11.61
N MET A 83 3.18 2.35 -12.85
CA MET A 83 4.42 1.93 -13.48
C MET A 83 5.35 3.13 -13.55
N LEU A 84 6.58 2.95 -13.06
CA LEU A 84 7.55 4.01 -12.90
C LEU A 84 8.86 3.65 -13.62
N LYS A 85 9.50 4.69 -14.16
CA LYS A 85 10.83 4.65 -14.77
C LYS A 85 11.65 5.83 -14.23
N GLY A 86 12.97 5.75 -14.34
CA GLY A 86 13.88 6.77 -13.82
C GLY A 86 14.27 6.52 -12.36
N ASP A 87 14.86 7.53 -11.73
CA ASP A 87 15.61 7.44 -10.46
C ASP A 87 14.84 6.79 -9.31
N ALA A 88 13.52 6.96 -9.27
CA ALA A 88 12.65 6.35 -8.26
C ALA A 88 12.69 4.80 -8.25
N VAL A 89 13.08 4.16 -9.37
CA VAL A 89 13.17 2.70 -9.45
C VAL A 89 14.24 2.17 -8.48
N GLN A 90 15.37 2.87 -8.31
CA GLN A 90 16.40 2.46 -7.37
C GLN A 90 15.88 2.38 -5.94
N SER A 91 15.04 3.32 -5.51
CA SER A 91 14.44 3.29 -4.16
C SER A 91 13.58 2.03 -3.96
N PHE A 92 12.79 1.63 -4.97
CA PHE A 92 12.01 0.38 -4.89
C PHE A 92 12.91 -0.86 -4.88
N THR A 93 13.98 -0.87 -5.67
CA THR A 93 14.99 -1.94 -5.65
C THR A 93 15.61 -2.07 -4.27
N LEU A 94 16.05 -0.96 -3.67
CA LEU A 94 16.62 -0.93 -2.33
C LEU A 94 15.63 -1.42 -1.27
N MET A 95 14.38 -0.98 -1.31
CA MET A 95 13.34 -1.45 -0.36
C MET A 95 13.10 -2.95 -0.47
N PHE A 96 13.12 -3.50 -1.69
CA PHE A 96 12.99 -4.94 -1.90
C PHE A 96 14.22 -5.69 -1.36
N LEU A 97 15.43 -5.26 -1.72
CA LEU A 97 16.68 -5.89 -1.29
C LEU A 97 16.88 -5.81 0.22
N GLN A 98 16.48 -4.70 0.86
CA GLN A 98 16.48 -4.57 2.32
C GLN A 98 15.74 -5.73 2.99
N MET A 99 14.59 -6.14 2.46
CA MET A 99 13.85 -7.26 3.01
C MET A 99 14.43 -8.60 2.59
N TRP A 100 14.84 -8.71 1.32
CA TRP A 100 15.45 -9.92 0.80
C TRP A 100 16.70 -10.33 1.59
N ASN A 101 17.48 -9.34 2.03
CA ASN A 101 18.74 -9.49 2.76
C ASN A 101 18.55 -9.75 4.26
N LEU A 102 17.33 -9.67 4.82
CA LEU A 102 17.09 -9.90 6.26
C LEU A 102 17.55 -11.28 6.74
N THR A 103 17.56 -12.28 5.85
CA THR A 103 17.93 -13.66 6.16
C THR A 103 19.20 -14.12 5.43
N GLU A 104 19.87 -13.23 4.69
CA GLU A 104 21.07 -13.60 3.93
C GLU A 104 22.33 -13.48 4.78
N GLU A 105 23.22 -14.47 4.66
CA GLU A 105 24.56 -14.38 5.23
C GLU A 105 25.43 -13.36 4.46
N ASN A 106 25.28 -13.32 3.14
CA ASN A 106 25.98 -12.39 2.25
C ASN A 106 24.96 -11.43 1.65
N LEU A 107 25.06 -10.15 2.02
CA LEU A 107 24.13 -9.13 1.54
C LEU A 107 24.29 -8.93 0.03
N VAL A 108 23.18 -8.94 -0.70
CA VAL A 108 23.17 -8.72 -2.14
C VAL A 108 22.62 -7.33 -2.44
N TRP A 109 23.50 -6.43 -2.89
CA TRP A 109 23.17 -5.06 -3.25
C TRP A 109 23.60 -4.75 -4.68
N ASP A 110 24.92 -4.70 -4.89
CA ASP A 110 25.56 -4.18 -6.09
C ASP A 110 25.15 -4.92 -7.38
N GLU A 111 24.79 -6.20 -7.29
CA GLU A 111 24.34 -7.01 -8.43
C GLU A 111 23.05 -6.47 -9.07
N TYR A 112 22.17 -5.86 -8.26
CA TYR A 112 20.82 -5.45 -8.69
C TYR A 112 20.66 -3.92 -8.75
N LEU A 113 21.64 -3.17 -8.26
CA LEU A 113 21.66 -1.71 -8.35
C LEU A 113 22.29 -1.30 -9.68
N THR A 114 21.44 -0.98 -10.64
CA THR A 114 21.85 -0.52 -11.97
C THR A 114 22.00 0.99 -11.99
N ASP A 115 22.87 1.50 -12.87
CA ASP A 115 22.91 2.92 -13.20
C ASP A 115 21.53 3.38 -13.66
N VAL A 116 21.03 4.45 -13.04
CA VAL A 116 19.76 5.03 -13.45
C VAL A 116 20.03 6.23 -14.35
N THR A 117 19.24 6.29 -15.42
CA THR A 117 19.15 7.50 -16.24
C THR A 117 18.02 8.35 -15.66
N PRO A 118 18.31 9.58 -15.18
CA PRO A 118 17.27 10.49 -14.75
C PRO A 118 16.22 10.68 -15.84
N ALA A 119 14.95 10.56 -15.45
CA ALA A 119 13.86 10.84 -16.35
C ALA A 119 13.59 12.35 -16.34
N GLU A 120 13.54 12.97 -17.52
CA GLU A 120 13.02 14.34 -17.63
C GLU A 120 11.53 14.34 -17.27
N SER A 121 11.15 15.17 -16.30
CA SER A 121 9.80 15.22 -15.73
C SER A 121 9.55 16.59 -15.12
N ASP A 122 8.30 17.06 -15.18
CA ASP A 122 7.85 18.31 -14.56
C ASP A 122 7.65 18.20 -13.03
N GLY A 123 7.89 17.03 -12.45
CA GLY A 123 7.70 16.77 -11.03
C GLY A 123 8.56 15.64 -10.48
N TYR A 124 8.42 15.40 -9.18
CA TYR A 124 9.23 14.44 -8.42
C TYR A 124 8.42 13.23 -7.98
N VAL A 125 9.08 12.08 -7.91
CA VAL A 125 8.56 10.86 -7.29
C VAL A 125 9.44 10.51 -6.10
N LEU A 126 8.81 10.36 -4.93
CA LEU A 126 9.51 10.04 -3.69
C LEU A 126 8.96 8.72 -3.12
N PRO A 127 9.53 7.56 -3.48
CA PRO A 127 9.19 6.31 -2.84
C PRO A 127 9.58 6.36 -1.36
N TYR A 128 8.67 5.92 -0.48
CA TYR A 128 8.93 5.80 0.95
C TYR A 128 8.34 4.50 1.51
N ALA A 129 8.81 4.09 2.69
CA ALA A 129 8.27 2.95 3.43
C ALA A 129 8.36 3.24 4.94
N ASP A 130 7.48 2.62 5.71
CA ASP A 130 7.53 2.64 7.17
C ASP A 130 8.38 1.48 7.70
N CYS A 131 9.09 1.72 8.81
CA CYS A 131 9.80 0.68 9.55
C CYS A 131 9.18 0.56 10.95
N PRO A 132 8.74 -0.63 11.39
CA PRO A 132 8.16 -0.76 12.72
C PRO A 132 9.16 -0.57 13.88
N LEU A 133 10.46 -0.47 13.57
CA LEU A 133 11.54 -0.44 14.57
C LEU A 133 12.08 0.97 14.87
N ASP A 134 11.78 1.97 14.03
CA ASP A 134 12.35 3.32 14.16
C ASP A 134 11.41 4.31 14.89
N GLY A 135 10.15 3.91 15.14
CA GLY A 135 9.15 4.74 15.80
C GLY A 135 8.63 5.91 14.95
N TYR A 136 9.11 6.08 13.72
CA TYR A 136 8.72 7.17 12.83
C TYR A 136 7.74 6.69 11.76
N LYS A 137 6.52 7.23 11.79
CA LYS A 137 5.44 6.86 10.85
C LYS A 137 5.46 7.78 9.64
N VAL A 138 6.42 7.58 8.74
CA VAL A 138 6.58 8.33 7.49
C VAL A 138 5.26 8.42 6.72
N GLY A 139 4.54 7.30 6.55
CA GLY A 139 3.29 7.28 5.81
C GLY A 139 2.23 8.21 6.43
N ARG A 140 2.11 8.19 7.76
CA ARG A 140 1.21 9.09 8.50
C ARG A 140 1.59 10.55 8.29
N SER A 141 2.88 10.88 8.37
CA SER A 141 3.38 12.25 8.16
C SER A 141 3.09 12.77 6.75
N VAL A 142 3.20 11.93 5.72
CA VAL A 142 2.84 12.29 4.34
C VAL A 142 1.36 12.62 4.23
N TYR A 143 0.47 11.79 4.78
CA TYR A 143 -0.97 12.05 4.75
C TYR A 143 -1.35 13.33 5.51
N LEU A 144 -0.73 13.56 6.67
CA LEU A 144 -0.93 14.79 7.44
C LEU A 144 -0.44 16.03 6.68
N ASP A 145 0.71 15.96 5.98
CA ASP A 145 1.20 17.07 5.16
C ASP A 145 0.21 17.43 4.05
N ILE A 146 -0.31 16.42 3.33
CA ILE A 146 -1.31 16.60 2.28
C ILE A 146 -2.56 17.27 2.86
N LEU A 147 -3.12 16.72 3.93
CA LEU A 147 -4.35 17.24 4.54
C LEU A 147 -4.18 18.66 5.09
N ASN A 148 -3.02 18.98 5.67
CA ASN A 148 -2.79 20.30 6.26
C ASN A 148 -2.47 21.38 5.22
N ARG A 149 -1.92 21.00 4.05
CA ARG A 149 -1.54 21.95 2.99
C ARG A 149 -2.57 22.07 1.87
N ALA A 150 -3.55 21.18 1.81
CA ALA A 150 -4.60 21.24 0.79
C ALA A 150 -5.38 22.55 0.82
N THR A 151 -5.66 23.08 -0.37
CA THR A 151 -6.32 24.36 -0.62
C THR A 151 -7.58 24.24 -1.47
N ARG A 152 -7.68 23.25 -2.37
CA ARG A 152 -8.83 23.05 -3.26
C ARG A 152 -9.58 21.76 -2.96
N TYR A 153 -8.90 20.61 -3.00
CA TYR A 153 -9.53 19.31 -2.76
C TYR A 153 -8.54 18.27 -2.22
N VAL A 154 -9.07 17.29 -1.50
CA VAL A 154 -8.38 16.03 -1.20
C VAL A 154 -9.34 14.88 -1.46
N HIS A 155 -9.01 14.02 -2.42
CA HIS A 155 -9.79 12.81 -2.70
C HIS A 155 -8.99 11.59 -2.28
N ILE A 156 -9.65 10.72 -1.52
CA ILE A 156 -9.05 9.55 -0.91
C ILE A 156 -9.85 8.33 -1.31
N MET A 157 -9.18 7.30 -1.78
CA MET A 157 -9.74 5.97 -2.00
C MET A 157 -8.99 4.99 -1.11
N THR A 158 -9.70 4.28 -0.23
CA THR A 158 -9.10 3.34 0.74
C THR A 158 -10.01 2.15 1.03
N PRO A 159 -9.49 0.91 1.16
CA PRO A 159 -10.30 -0.24 1.58
C PRO A 159 -10.79 -0.14 3.02
N TYR A 160 -10.00 0.50 3.89
CA TYR A 160 -10.24 0.51 5.33
C TYR A 160 -10.01 1.92 5.86
N LEU A 161 -11.08 2.52 6.39
CA LEU A 161 -11.00 3.78 7.10
C LEU A 161 -10.79 3.49 8.59
N ILE A 162 -9.53 3.32 8.97
CA ILE A 162 -9.12 3.16 10.36
C ILE A 162 -8.33 4.41 10.72
N LEU A 163 -8.98 5.35 11.41
CA LEU A 163 -8.42 6.64 11.73
C LEU A 163 -7.95 6.67 13.18
N ASP A 164 -6.80 7.31 13.40
CA ASP A 164 -6.43 7.82 14.72
C ASP A 164 -6.94 9.26 14.89
N ASP A 165 -6.89 9.76 16.13
CA ASP A 165 -7.43 11.08 16.49
C ASP A 165 -6.80 12.22 15.68
N GLU A 166 -5.51 12.14 15.33
CA GLU A 166 -4.83 13.20 14.57
C GLU A 166 -5.27 13.21 13.11
N LEU A 167 -5.35 12.03 12.45
CA LEU A 167 -5.82 11.96 11.07
C LEU A 167 -7.30 12.32 10.95
N GLU A 168 -8.14 11.90 11.90
CA GLU A 168 -9.55 12.29 11.93
C GLU A 168 -9.69 13.81 12.10
N THR A 169 -8.90 14.41 12.99
CA THR A 169 -8.89 15.87 13.20
C THR A 169 -8.40 16.60 11.95
N ALA A 170 -7.33 16.14 11.31
CA ALA A 170 -6.78 16.75 10.10
C ALA A 170 -7.77 16.70 8.93
N LEU A 171 -8.50 15.58 8.76
CA LEU A 171 -9.56 15.44 7.76
C LEU A 171 -10.68 16.46 7.99
N LYS A 172 -11.17 16.57 9.24
CA LYS A 172 -12.22 17.51 9.63
C LYS A 172 -11.78 18.95 9.39
N PHE A 173 -10.58 19.33 9.84
CA PHE A 173 -10.05 20.67 9.63
C PHE A 173 -9.85 21.01 8.16
N ALA A 174 -9.42 20.08 7.32
CA ALA A 174 -9.36 20.33 5.88
C ALA A 174 -10.74 20.70 5.31
N ALA A 175 -11.78 19.92 5.64
CA ALA A 175 -13.14 20.20 5.20
C ALA A 175 -13.70 21.51 5.77
N GLU A 176 -13.49 21.79 7.06
CA GLU A 176 -13.92 23.03 7.73
C GLU A 176 -13.25 24.28 7.16
N ARG A 177 -12.02 24.16 6.63
CA ARG A 177 -11.34 25.24 5.89
C ARG A 177 -11.92 25.47 4.49
N GLY A 178 -12.87 24.66 4.04
CA GLY A 178 -13.50 24.76 2.73
C GLY A 178 -12.86 23.91 1.64
N VAL A 179 -11.91 23.03 1.97
CA VAL A 179 -11.33 22.07 1.02
C VAL A 179 -12.38 21.00 0.68
N ASP A 180 -12.54 20.63 -0.60
CA ASP A 180 -13.42 19.53 -1.00
C ASP A 180 -12.80 18.17 -0.63
N VAL A 181 -13.14 17.66 0.55
CA VAL A 181 -12.65 16.37 1.02
C VAL A 181 -13.64 15.26 0.64
N ARG A 182 -13.17 14.28 -0.13
CA ARG A 182 -13.98 13.12 -0.55
C ARG A 182 -13.31 11.81 -0.19
N LEU A 183 -14.06 10.91 0.44
CA LEU A 183 -13.65 9.55 0.74
C LEU A 183 -14.43 8.57 -0.15
N ILE A 184 -13.72 7.66 -0.82
CA ILE A 184 -14.30 6.54 -1.57
C ILE A 184 -13.91 5.25 -0.86
N LEU A 185 -14.92 4.55 -0.37
CA LEU A 185 -14.80 3.35 0.45
C LEU A 185 -15.49 2.16 -0.23
N PRO A 186 -15.23 0.91 0.19
CA PRO A 186 -15.92 -0.24 -0.37
C PRO A 186 -17.42 -0.20 -0.08
N GLY A 187 -18.25 -0.59 -1.05
CA GLY A 187 -19.67 -0.86 -0.82
C GLY A 187 -19.92 -2.29 -0.32
N ILE A 188 -19.08 -3.24 -0.73
CA ILE A 188 -19.12 -4.64 -0.28
C ILE A 188 -17.89 -4.91 0.60
N PRO A 189 -18.06 -5.37 1.86
CA PRO A 189 -16.92 -5.61 2.75
C PRO A 189 -16.29 -6.98 2.54
N ASP A 190 -14.97 -7.01 2.38
CA ASP A 190 -14.17 -8.24 2.53
C ASP A 190 -14.07 -8.66 4.03
N LYS A 191 -14.03 -7.66 4.92
CA LYS A 191 -13.93 -7.79 6.39
C LYS A 191 -14.99 -6.97 7.09
N LYS A 192 -16.00 -7.67 7.64
CA LYS A 192 -17.15 -7.05 8.32
C LYS A 192 -16.76 -6.12 9.48
N MET A 193 -15.73 -6.48 10.26
CA MET A 193 -15.29 -5.68 11.41
C MET A 193 -14.61 -4.38 10.99
N ALA A 194 -13.71 -4.42 10.00
CA ALA A 194 -13.07 -3.22 9.46
C ALA A 194 -14.10 -2.28 8.81
N PHE A 195 -15.10 -2.86 8.12
CA PHE A 195 -16.21 -2.09 7.56
C PHE A 195 -17.08 -1.42 8.63
N ALA A 196 -17.40 -2.12 9.71
CA ALA A 196 -18.15 -1.55 10.82
C ALA A 196 -17.37 -0.40 11.50
N LEU A 197 -16.05 -0.58 11.69
CA LEU A 197 -15.16 0.45 12.24
C LEU A 197 -15.09 1.68 11.32
N ALA A 198 -14.96 1.49 10.00
CA ALA A 198 -15.03 2.61 9.06
C ALA A 198 -16.33 3.40 9.22
N LYS A 199 -17.48 2.70 9.34
CA LYS A 199 -18.80 3.31 9.51
C LYS A 199 -18.98 4.06 10.82
N SER A 200 -18.24 3.73 11.89
CA SER A 200 -18.33 4.51 13.14
C SER A 200 -17.81 5.94 12.98
N HIS A 201 -16.89 6.18 12.04
CA HIS A 201 -16.38 7.53 11.76
C HIS A 201 -17.30 8.37 10.86
N TYR A 202 -18.20 7.74 10.10
CA TYR A 202 -18.98 8.44 9.04
C TYR A 202 -19.76 9.64 9.58
N SER A 203 -20.48 9.46 10.70
CA SER A 203 -21.33 10.51 11.26
C SER A 203 -20.52 11.77 11.61
N ALA A 204 -19.35 11.60 12.22
CA ALA A 204 -18.49 12.71 12.61
C ALA A 204 -17.86 13.41 11.39
N LEU A 205 -17.42 12.64 10.39
CA LEU A 205 -16.79 13.17 9.18
C LEU A 205 -17.81 13.91 8.30
N ILE A 206 -19.00 13.34 8.11
CA ILE A 206 -20.07 13.96 7.31
C ILE A 206 -20.52 15.29 7.94
N LYS A 207 -20.63 15.35 9.27
CA LYS A 207 -20.96 16.60 9.99
C LYS A 207 -19.91 17.69 9.79
N ALA A 208 -18.64 17.32 9.60
CA ALA A 208 -17.56 18.26 9.30
C ALA A 208 -17.50 18.68 7.82
N GLY A 209 -18.43 18.19 6.97
CA GLY A 209 -18.50 18.55 5.55
C GLY A 209 -17.78 17.58 4.60
N ILE A 210 -17.23 16.48 5.11
CA ILE A 210 -16.56 15.47 4.28
C ILE A 210 -17.60 14.64 3.52
N LYS A 211 -17.39 14.46 2.22
CA LYS A 211 -18.28 13.65 1.37
C LYS A 211 -17.79 12.21 1.36
N ILE A 212 -18.65 11.27 1.73
CA ILE A 212 -18.33 9.85 1.73
C ILE A 212 -19.13 9.15 0.64
N TYR A 213 -18.43 8.37 -0.18
CA TYR A 213 -18.98 7.56 -1.26
C TYR A 213 -18.61 6.09 -1.06
N GLU A 214 -19.55 5.19 -1.36
CA GLU A 214 -19.32 3.76 -1.35
C GLU A 214 -19.31 3.23 -2.79
N TYR A 215 -18.28 2.46 -3.15
CA TYR A 215 -18.16 1.81 -4.44
C TYR A 215 -19.07 0.58 -4.49
N THR A 216 -20.21 0.72 -5.15
CA THR A 216 -21.27 -0.32 -5.17
C THR A 216 -20.99 -1.55 -6.04
N PRO A 217 -20.17 -1.51 -7.12
CA PRO A 217 -19.89 -2.72 -7.89
C PRO A 217 -19.08 -3.80 -7.15
N GLY A 218 -18.44 -3.46 -6.02
CA GLY A 218 -17.66 -4.44 -5.27
C GLY A 218 -16.77 -3.85 -4.19
N PHE A 219 -15.52 -4.29 -4.18
CA PHE A 219 -14.54 -3.96 -3.16
C PHE A 219 -13.50 -2.98 -3.69
N VAL A 220 -13.29 -1.88 -2.97
CA VAL A 220 -12.17 -0.95 -3.22
C VAL A 220 -10.97 -1.45 -2.45
N HIS A 221 -9.88 -1.75 -3.13
CA HIS A 221 -8.61 -2.09 -2.52
C HIS A 221 -7.51 -1.05 -2.80
N ALA A 222 -7.79 -0.01 -3.58
CA ALA A 222 -6.86 1.09 -3.82
C ALA A 222 -6.50 1.86 -2.53
N LYS A 223 -5.25 2.31 -2.40
CA LYS A 223 -4.79 3.25 -1.36
C LYS A 223 -4.26 4.47 -2.07
N VAL A 224 -5.15 5.40 -2.39
CA VAL A 224 -4.86 6.56 -3.23
C VAL A 224 -5.28 7.83 -2.54
N PHE A 225 -4.39 8.82 -2.54
CA PHE A 225 -4.67 10.20 -2.18
C PHE A 225 -4.32 11.08 -3.37
N VAL A 226 -5.19 12.01 -3.73
CA VAL A 226 -4.89 13.06 -4.72
C VAL A 226 -5.33 14.40 -4.17
N CYS A 227 -4.50 15.42 -4.37
CA CYS A 227 -4.66 16.74 -3.78
C CYS A 227 -4.23 17.82 -4.75
N ASP A 228 -5.12 18.80 -4.95
CA ASP A 228 -4.85 20.06 -5.64
C ASP A 228 -4.11 19.95 -6.99
N ASP A 229 -4.28 18.85 -7.74
CA ASP A 229 -3.53 18.56 -8.98
C ASP A 229 -1.98 18.64 -8.83
N GLU A 230 -1.47 18.63 -7.59
CA GLU A 230 -0.07 18.88 -7.26
C GLU A 230 0.59 17.72 -6.52
N LYS A 231 -0.18 16.99 -5.71
CA LYS A 231 0.32 15.87 -4.90
C LYS A 231 -0.57 14.65 -5.05
N ALA A 232 0.07 13.49 -5.17
CA ALA A 232 -0.61 12.21 -5.14
C ALA A 232 0.19 11.17 -4.37
N VAL A 233 -0.51 10.23 -3.76
CA VAL A 233 0.06 9.01 -3.18
C VAL A 233 -0.68 7.83 -3.78
N VAL A 234 0.08 6.84 -4.24
CA VAL A 234 -0.42 5.50 -4.57
C VAL A 234 0.48 4.53 -3.83
N GLY A 235 -0.12 3.64 -3.04
CA GLY A 235 0.66 2.74 -2.19
C GLY A 235 -0.11 1.49 -1.79
N THR A 236 0.26 0.91 -0.65
CA THR A 236 -0.21 -0.41 -0.18
C THR A 236 -0.55 -0.45 1.30
#